data_AF-A0A949GQ79-F1
#
_entry.id   AF-A0A949GQ79-F1
#
_cell.length_a   1.000
_cell.length_b   1.000
_cell.length_c   1.000
_cell.angle_alpha   90.00
_cell.angle_beta   90.00
_cell.angle_gamma   90.00
#
_symmetry.space_group_name_H-M   'P 1'
#
loop_
_entity.id
_entity.type
_entity.pdbx_description
1 polymer ?
#
loop_
_entity_poly.entity_id
_entity_poly.type
_entity_poly.pdbx_seq_one_letter_code
_entity_poly.pdbx_strand_id
1 'polypeptide(L)'
;RPERYAIHKLIVAQRRAASTRAKIVKDLAQAHALIGALVEDRPHALEEAYETAREHGPKWRDAIQRSLKQRPEIRKLLSSLA
;
A
#
# COMPACT_ATOMS: atom_id res chain seq x y z
N ARG A 1 -7.46 7.44 9.17
CA ARG A 1 -6.07 7.94 9.33
C ARG A 1 -5.30 7.66 8.03
N PRO A 2 -4.40 8.56 7.61
CA PRO A 2 -3.76 8.51 6.28
C PRO A 2 -2.94 7.24 6.04
N GLU A 3 -2.26 6.71 7.05
CA GLU A 3 -1.44 5.50 6.99
C GLU A 3 -2.25 4.24 6.61
N ARG A 4 -3.36 3.98 7.32
CA ARG A 4 -4.24 2.86 6.98
C ARG A 4 -4.84 3.01 5.59
N TYR A 5 -5.16 4.25 5.18
CA TYR A 5 -5.70 4.50 3.86
C TYR A 5 -4.65 4.24 2.77
N ALA A 6 -3.40 4.63 2.98
CA ALA A 6 -2.29 4.37 2.07
C ALA A 6 -2.06 2.87 1.84
N ILE A 7 -2.02 2.07 2.92
CA ILE A 7 -1.90 0.62 2.83
C ILE A 7 -3.16 -0.01 2.21
N HIS A 8 -4.34 0.48 2.57
CA HIS A 8 -5.60 -0.02 2.00
C HIS A 8 -5.68 0.20 0.49
N LYS A 9 -5.07 1.26 -0.05
CA LYS A 9 -5.01 1.49 -1.50
C LYS A 9 -4.24 0.42 -2.26
N LEU A 10 -3.19 -0.15 -1.66
CA LEU A 10 -2.50 -1.31 -2.22
C LEU A 10 -3.44 -2.52 -2.31
N ILE A 11 -4.35 -2.69 -1.35
CA ILE A 11 -5.30 -3.81 -1.34
C ILE A 11 -6.43 -3.58 -2.35
N VAL A 12 -7.05 -2.40 -2.34
CA VAL A 12 -8.18 -2.06 -3.22
C VAL A 12 -7.78 -2.18 -4.69
N ALA A 13 -6.57 -1.74 -5.04
CA ALA A 13 -6.04 -1.85 -6.40
C ALA A 13 -6.09 -3.30 -6.94
N GLN A 14 -5.82 -4.31 -6.10
CA GLN A 14 -5.84 -5.72 -6.51
C GLN A 14 -7.21 -6.38 -6.44
N ARG A 15 -8.23 -5.72 -5.88
CA ARG A 15 -9.61 -6.23 -5.81
C ARG A 15 -10.51 -5.67 -6.89
N ARG A 16 -10.03 -4.69 -7.65
CA ARG A 16 -10.79 -4.09 -8.74
C ARG A 16 -10.86 -5.02 -9.95
N ALA A 17 -11.99 -4.97 -10.65
CA ALA A 17 -12.14 -5.63 -11.93
C ALA A 17 -11.18 -5.04 -12.98
N ALA A 18 -10.69 -5.89 -13.89
CA ALA A 18 -9.73 -5.49 -14.93
C ALA A 18 -10.26 -4.37 -15.84
N SER A 19 -11.57 -4.30 -16.05
CA SER A 19 -12.25 -3.22 -16.79
C SER A 19 -12.06 -1.83 -16.16
N THR A 20 -11.58 -1.75 -14.92
CA THR A 20 -11.36 -0.50 -14.18
C THR A 20 -9.88 -0.11 -14.07
N ARG A 21 -9.07 -0.40 -15.10
CA ARG A 21 -7.61 -0.14 -15.12
C ARG A 21 -7.22 1.27 -14.69
N ALA A 22 -7.93 2.31 -15.14
CA ALA A 22 -7.66 3.69 -14.73
C ALA A 22 -7.78 3.89 -13.20
N LYS A 23 -8.75 3.23 -12.56
CA LYS A 23 -8.94 3.29 -11.10
C LYS A 23 -7.84 2.53 -10.36
N ILE A 24 -7.37 1.41 -10.90
CA ILE A 24 -6.23 0.65 -10.35
C ILE A 24 -4.97 1.53 -10.34
N VAL A 25 -4.67 2.16 -11.48
CA VAL A 25 -3.51 3.08 -11.60
C VAL A 25 -3.63 4.24 -10.63
N LYS A 26 -4.83 4.84 -10.53
CA LYS A 26 -5.11 5.91 -9.57
C LYS A 26 -4.88 5.46 -8.12
N ASP A 27 -5.38 4.30 -7.73
CA ASP A 27 -5.23 3.82 -6.35
C ASP A 27 -3.76 3.57 -6.00
N LEU A 28 -2.97 2.99 -6.91
CA LEU A 28 -1.54 2.80 -6.70
C LEU A 28 -0.76 4.12 -6.65
N ALA A 29 -1.15 5.12 -7.46
CA ALA A 29 -0.55 6.45 -7.41
C ALA A 29 -0.88 7.17 -6.08
N GLN A 30 -2.11 7.04 -5.59
CA GLN A 30 -2.50 7.55 -4.27
C GLN A 30 -1.73 6.86 -3.14
N ALA A 31 -1.53 5.54 -3.22
CA ALA A 31 -0.72 4.80 -2.26
C ALA A 31 0.72 5.31 -2.26
N HIS A 32 1.35 5.44 -3.44
CA HIS A 32 2.72 5.93 -3.55
C HIS A 32 2.90 7.34 -2.96
N ALA A 33 2.01 8.28 -3.31
CA ALA A 33 2.09 9.65 -2.81
C ALA A 33 1.95 9.72 -1.27
N LEU A 34 0.99 8.97 -0.71
CA LEU A 34 0.78 8.95 0.73
C LEU A 34 1.92 8.24 1.46
N ILE A 35 2.37 7.08 0.97
CA ILE A 35 3.48 6.33 1.56
C ILE A 35 4.75 7.17 1.54
N GLY A 36 5.06 7.83 0.42
CA GLY A 36 6.23 8.73 0.33
C GLY A 36 6.22 9.82 1.39
N ALA A 37 5.10 10.53 1.56
CA ALA A 37 4.98 11.57 2.59
C ALA A 37 5.02 10.99 4.03
N LEU A 38 4.41 9.83 4.25
CA LEU A 38 4.30 9.23 5.58
C LEU A 38 5.59 8.57 6.06
N VAL A 39 6.47 8.11 5.16
CA VAL A 39 7.81 7.61 5.53
C VAL A 39 8.62 8.72 6.21
N GLU A 40 8.44 9.98 5.79
CA GLU A 40 9.14 11.13 6.37
C GLU A 40 8.42 11.67 7.64
N ASP A 41 7.10 11.86 7.58
CA ASP A 41 6.34 12.53 8.66
C ASP A 41 5.96 11.58 9.82
N ARG A 42 5.63 10.31 9.51
CA ARG A 42 5.03 9.36 10.46
C ARG A 42 5.44 7.90 10.20
N PRO A 43 6.75 7.58 10.17
CA PRO A 43 7.23 6.24 9.81
C PRO A 43 6.65 5.14 10.70
N HIS A 44 6.62 5.33 12.02
CA HIS A 44 6.09 4.32 12.96
C HIS A 44 4.58 4.06 12.77
N ALA A 45 3.78 5.08 12.51
CA ALA A 45 2.35 4.89 12.26
C ALA A 45 2.12 4.15 10.94
N LEU A 46 2.93 4.44 9.92
CA LEU A 46 2.89 3.75 8.64
C LEU A 46 3.30 2.28 8.78
N GLU A 47 4.36 2.01 9.54
CA GLU A 47 4.82 0.66 9.86
C GLU A 47 3.73 -0.14 10.58
N GLU A 48 3.15 0.39 11.66
CA GLU A 48 2.06 -0.25 12.41
C GLU A 48 0.88 -0.58 11.49
N ALA A 49 0.50 0.35 10.60
CA ALA A 49 -0.57 0.13 9.64
C ALA A 49 -0.24 -0.94 8.60
N TYR A 50 1.02 -1.02 8.17
CA TYR A 50 1.50 -2.03 7.24
C TYR A 50 1.48 -3.43 7.87
N GLU A 51 2.04 -3.58 9.08
CA GLU A 51 2.06 -4.85 9.80
C GLU A 51 0.65 -5.31 10.17
N THR A 52 -0.18 -4.42 10.71
CA THR A 52 -1.60 -4.71 11.00
C THR A 52 -2.33 -5.25 9.76
N ALA A 53 -2.10 -4.65 8.59
CA ALA A 53 -2.72 -5.10 7.35
C ALA A 53 -2.19 -6.47 6.87
N ARG A 54 -0.91 -6.78 7.14
CA ARG A 54 -0.32 -8.09 6.85
C ARG A 54 -0.81 -9.19 7.78
N GLU A 55 -1.13 -8.85 9.03
CA GLU A 55 -1.68 -9.78 10.04
C GLU A 55 -3.16 -10.10 9.83
N HIS A 56 -3.91 -9.20 9.18
CA HIS A 56 -5.34 -9.38 8.93
C HIS A 56 -5.71 -10.63 8.12
N GLY A 57 -4.76 -11.22 7.39
CA GLY A 57 -4.91 -12.55 6.79
C GLY A 57 -4.29 -12.70 5.40
N PRO A 58 -4.28 -13.93 4.85
CA PRO A 58 -3.55 -14.25 3.63
C PRO A 58 -4.03 -13.44 2.42
N LYS A 59 -5.35 -13.24 2.26
CA LYS A 59 -5.91 -12.46 1.15
C LYS A 59 -5.44 -11.01 1.13
N TRP A 60 -5.23 -10.39 2.30
CA TRP A 60 -4.72 -9.03 2.39
C TRP A 60 -3.23 -9.00 2.07
N ARG A 61 -2.46 -9.90 2.67
CA ARG A 61 -1.02 -10.07 2.42
C ARG A 61 -0.71 -10.27 0.94
N ASP A 62 -1.43 -11.14 0.25
CA ASP A 62 -1.24 -11.41 -1.18
C ASP A 62 -1.57 -10.19 -2.04
N ALA A 63 -2.62 -9.45 -1.70
CA ALA A 63 -2.99 -8.22 -2.41
C ALA A 63 -1.90 -7.15 -2.26
N ILE A 64 -1.39 -6.96 -1.04
CA ILE A 64 -0.28 -6.05 -0.77
C ILE A 64 0.96 -6.47 -1.57
N GLN A 65 1.38 -7.74 -1.49
CA GLN A 65 2.55 -8.25 -2.20
C GLN A 65 2.43 -8.08 -3.73
N ARG A 66 1.25 -8.34 -4.32
CA ARG A 66 1.01 -8.10 -5.75
C ARG A 66 1.16 -6.63 -6.13
N SER A 67 0.64 -5.71 -5.31
CA SER A 67 0.83 -4.27 -5.52
C SER A 67 2.31 -3.88 -5.42
N LEU A 68 3.05 -4.41 -4.43
CA LEU A 68 4.48 -4.14 -4.27
C LEU A 68 5.34 -4.74 -5.38
N LYS A 69 4.91 -5.86 -5.99
CA LYS A 69 5.54 -6.42 -7.20
C LYS A 69 5.31 -5.54 -8.41
N GLN A 70 4.12 -4.94 -8.55
CA GLN A 70 3.79 -4.01 -9.64
C GLN A 70 4.42 -2.63 -9.46
N ARG A 71 4.68 -2.23 -8.22
CA ARG A 71 5.23 -0.93 -7.82
C ARG A 71 6.47 -1.09 -6.94
N PRO A 72 7.62 -1.50 -7.51
CA PRO A 72 8.85 -1.67 -6.76
C PRO A 72 9.30 -0.42 -6.00
N GLU A 73 8.94 0.77 -6.47
CA GLU A 73 9.16 2.05 -5.81
C GLU A 73 8.48 2.12 -4.43
N ILE A 74 7.23 1.67 -4.32
CA ILE A 74 6.51 1.61 -3.03
C ILE A 74 7.17 0.58 -2.12
N ARG A 75 7.62 -0.55 -2.67
CA ARG A 75 8.32 -1.58 -1.90
C ARG A 75 9.59 -1.03 -1.24
N LYS A 76 10.37 -0.23 -1.98
CA LYS A 76 11.58 0.40 -1.46
C LYS A 76 11.28 1.34 -0.29
N LEU A 77 10.22 2.15 -0.41
CA LEU A 77 9.76 3.06 0.65
C LEU A 77 9.34 2.30 1.92
N LEU A 78 8.62 1.19 1.78
CA LEU A 78 8.21 0.40 2.94
C LEU A 78 9.38 -0.38 3.55
N SER A 79 10.38 -0.79 2.77
CA SER A 79 11.56 -1.48 3.31
C SER A 79 12.53 -0.59 4.08
N SER A 80 12.36 0.75 4.03
CA SER A 80 13.13 1.68 4.85
C SER A 80 12.48 1.97 6.21
N LEU A 81 11.28 1.43 6.45
CA LEU A 81 10.67 1.39 7.79
C LEU A 81 11.40 0.25 8.53
N ALA A 82 12.22 0.62 9.51
CA ALA A 82 13.09 -0.30 10.24
C ALA A 82 12.37 -0.98 11.40
#